data_AF-A0A8H6DWB8-F1
#
_entry.id   AF-A0A8H6DWB8-F1
#
_cell.length_a   1.000
_cell.length_b   1.000
_cell.length_c   1.000
_cell.angle_alpha   90.00
_cell.angle_beta   90.00
_cell.angle_gamma   90.00
#
_symmetry.space_group_name_H-M   'P 1'
#
loop_
_entity.id
_entity.type
_entity.pdbx_description
1 polymer ?
#
loop_
_entity_poly.entity_id
_entity_poly.type
_entity_poly.pdbx_seq_one_letter_code
_entity_poly.pdbx_strand_id
1 'polypeptide(L)'
;MSLHATPAHSSRITKPRRKSGLAALGLKRKTSSPSNITPKQLSLPSEPSAYNDEQQPPSLLTDLKLCDIPEFITTMQTHTFSPLPKSPSLSSTLTSRILNHRRLLPPFISIAHLHAVSHSATRVDREISALVNTGVLRRIILPHRDASAIGEGVVLVREWARVVRENGDIPESLKGI
;
A
#
# COMPACT_ATOMS: atom_id res chain seq x y z
N MET A 1 -20.69 32.62 68.69
CA MET A 1 -21.41 32.12 67.51
C MET A 1 -20.43 31.29 66.69
N SER A 2 -20.60 29.96 66.69
CA SER A 2 -19.71 29.01 66.02
C SER A 2 -20.33 28.58 64.68
N LEU A 3 -19.64 28.87 63.58
CA LEU A 3 -20.07 28.47 62.24
C LEU A 3 -19.55 27.05 61.94
N HIS A 4 -20.47 26.09 61.92
CA HIS A 4 -20.18 24.72 61.48
C HIS A 4 -20.01 24.68 59.96
N ALA A 5 -18.83 24.28 59.49
CA ALA A 5 -18.59 23.99 58.08
C ALA A 5 -18.95 22.52 57.78
N THR A 6 -20.06 22.31 57.07
CA THR A 6 -20.41 21.00 56.49
C THR A 6 -19.68 20.79 55.17
N PRO A 7 -19.00 19.66 54.93
CA PRO A 7 -18.39 19.36 53.64
C PRO A 7 -19.47 19.07 52.59
N ALA A 8 -19.52 19.90 51.55
CA ALA A 8 -20.40 19.71 50.40
C ALA A 8 -19.93 18.50 49.57
N HIS A 9 -20.87 17.57 49.38
CA HIS A 9 -20.76 16.35 48.58
C HIS A 9 -20.54 16.69 47.09
N SER A 10 -19.29 16.60 46.61
CA SER A 10 -18.97 16.68 45.18
C SER A 10 -18.97 15.27 44.59
N SER A 11 -19.99 14.95 43.80
CA SER A 11 -20.07 13.69 43.04
C SER A 11 -19.12 13.74 41.85
N ARG A 12 -17.85 13.42 42.08
CA ARG A 12 -16.83 13.26 41.03
C ARG A 12 -17.06 11.93 40.30
N ILE A 13 -17.57 12.01 39.08
CA ILE A 13 -17.69 10.88 38.16
C ILE A 13 -16.29 10.31 37.85
N THR A 14 -16.03 9.09 38.33
CA THR A 14 -14.84 8.30 37.99
C THR A 14 -15.19 7.39 36.82
N LYS A 15 -14.79 7.78 35.60
CA LYS A 15 -14.84 6.85 34.45
C LYS A 15 -13.74 5.79 34.64
N PRO A 16 -14.03 4.48 34.50
CA PRO A 16 -12.99 3.46 34.59
C PRO A 16 -12.03 3.60 33.39
N ARG A 17 -10.75 3.83 33.69
CA ARG A 17 -9.68 3.88 32.69
C ARG A 17 -9.50 2.48 32.09
N ARG A 18 -9.74 2.34 30.78
CA ARG A 18 -9.43 1.11 30.03
C ARG A 18 -7.97 0.72 30.28
N LYS A 19 -7.75 -0.49 30.81
CA LYS A 19 -6.41 -1.06 30.94
C LYS A 19 -5.92 -1.37 29.52
N SER A 20 -4.81 -0.76 29.10
CA SER A 20 -4.13 -1.11 27.85
C SER A 20 -3.60 -2.55 27.94
N GLY A 21 -3.62 -3.29 26.82
CA GLY A 21 -3.21 -4.71 26.77
C GLY A 21 -1.79 -4.98 27.29
N LEU A 22 -0.91 -3.97 27.26
CA LEU A 22 0.43 -4.02 27.83
C LEU A 22 0.45 -4.19 29.37
N ALA A 23 -0.60 -3.77 30.08
CA ALA A 23 -0.73 -3.97 31.53
C ALA A 23 -1.21 -5.38 31.91
N ALA A 24 -1.86 -6.10 30.98
CA ALA A 24 -2.26 -7.51 31.19
C ALA A 24 -1.06 -8.47 31.12
N LEU A 25 0.02 -8.05 30.44
CA LEU A 25 1.27 -8.81 30.30
C LEU A 25 2.26 -8.60 31.47
N GLY A 26 1.89 -7.85 32.52
CA GLY A 26 2.72 -7.73 33.73
C GLY A 26 4.01 -6.89 33.58
N LEU A 27 4.25 -6.24 32.44
CA LEU A 27 5.40 -5.34 32.29
C LEU A 27 5.17 -4.03 33.07
N LYS A 28 5.71 -3.95 34.29
CA LYS A 28 5.71 -2.74 35.11
C LYS A 28 6.65 -1.69 34.50
N ARG A 29 6.08 -0.56 34.06
CA ARG A 29 6.84 0.64 33.66
C ARG A 29 7.47 1.26 34.92
N LYS A 30 8.78 1.10 35.13
CA LYS A 30 9.52 1.83 36.16
C LYS A 30 9.63 3.29 35.72
N THR A 31 8.95 4.20 36.41
CA THR A 31 9.23 5.63 36.34
C THR A 31 10.04 6.00 37.57
N SER A 32 11.30 6.38 37.40
CA SER A 32 12.09 7.04 38.43
C SER A 32 12.90 8.18 37.82
N SER A 33 12.55 9.38 38.30
CA SER A 33 13.21 10.68 38.48
C SER A 33 14.61 10.98 37.91
N PRO A 34 14.89 12.28 37.63
CA PRO A 34 16.10 12.73 36.95
C PRO A 34 17.28 12.77 37.93
N SER A 35 18.34 12.00 37.64
CA SER A 35 19.64 12.16 38.28
C SER A 35 20.65 12.62 37.23
N ASN A 36 21.24 13.78 37.52
CA ASN A 36 22.28 14.43 36.73
C ASN A 36 23.56 13.56 36.81
N ILE A 37 23.84 12.79 35.76
CA ILE A 37 25.09 12.04 35.65
C ILE A 37 25.66 12.35 34.26
N THR A 38 26.81 13.03 34.27
CA THR A 38 27.60 13.38 33.11
C THR A 38 28.01 12.11 32.33
N PRO A 39 27.79 12.04 31.01
CA PRO A 39 28.21 10.88 30.24
C PRO A 39 29.71 10.97 29.96
N LYS A 40 30.48 10.04 30.53
CA LYS A 40 31.81 9.68 30.01
C LYS A 40 31.62 9.17 28.58
N GLN A 41 32.22 9.86 27.62
CA GLN A 41 32.19 9.46 26.22
C GLN A 41 32.92 8.13 26.03
N LEU A 42 32.16 7.07 25.76
CA LEU A 42 32.67 5.93 25.00
C LEU A 42 32.49 6.29 23.52
N SER A 43 33.60 6.51 22.81
CA SER A 43 33.63 6.71 21.38
C SER A 43 33.30 5.39 20.67
N LEU A 44 32.07 5.26 20.20
CA LEU A 44 31.69 4.32 19.14
C LEU A 44 31.98 4.98 17.78
N PRO A 45 32.39 4.21 16.76
CA PRO A 45 32.69 4.76 15.43
C PRO A 45 31.48 5.51 14.87
N SER A 46 31.70 6.75 14.40
CA SER A 46 30.70 7.53 13.67
C SER A 46 30.30 6.80 12.38
N GLU A 47 29.19 6.09 12.43
CA GLU A 47 28.42 5.78 11.23
C GLU A 47 27.84 7.11 10.70
N PRO A 48 28.05 7.46 9.42
CA PRO A 48 27.51 8.69 8.87
C PRO A 48 25.98 8.61 8.89
N SER A 49 25.39 9.47 9.73
CA SER A 49 23.97 9.82 9.69
C SER A 49 23.70 10.62 8.41
N ALA A 50 23.54 9.88 7.32
CA ALA A 50 22.97 10.39 6.07
C ALA A 50 21.81 9.47 5.68
N TYR A 51 20.75 9.45 6.48
CA TYR A 51 19.44 9.10 5.96
C TYR A 51 19.00 10.28 5.09
N ASN A 52 19.46 10.24 3.84
CA ASN A 52 19.05 11.17 2.80
C ASN A 52 17.61 10.80 2.43
N ASP A 53 16.64 11.64 2.80
CA ASP A 53 15.20 11.50 2.50
C ASP A 53 14.87 11.63 1.00
N GLU A 54 15.90 11.59 0.15
CA GLU A 54 15.87 11.72 -1.31
C GLU A 54 16.08 10.38 -2.03
N GLN A 55 16.18 9.26 -1.31
CA GLN A 55 16.34 7.94 -1.91
C GLN A 55 14.99 7.40 -2.41
N GLN A 56 14.52 8.00 -3.51
CA GLN A 56 13.63 7.28 -4.42
C GLN A 56 14.32 5.96 -4.77
N PRO A 57 13.66 4.79 -4.59
CA PRO A 57 14.28 3.52 -4.91
C PRO A 57 14.76 3.54 -6.36
N PRO A 58 15.96 3.00 -6.66
CA PRO A 58 16.46 2.95 -8.03
C PRO A 58 15.44 2.19 -8.87
N SER A 59 14.92 2.87 -9.89
CA SER A 59 13.93 2.30 -10.79
C SER A 59 14.43 0.97 -11.33
N LEU A 60 13.62 -0.07 -11.16
CA LEU A 60 14.02 -1.46 -11.41
C LEU A 60 14.26 -1.78 -12.89
N LEU A 61 14.02 -0.82 -13.79
CA LEU A 61 14.26 -0.93 -15.22
C LEU A 61 15.19 0.19 -15.67
N THR A 62 16.49 -0.12 -15.80
CA THR A 62 17.54 0.81 -16.22
C THR A 62 17.52 1.08 -17.73
N ASP A 63 16.72 0.32 -18.51
CA ASP A 63 16.80 0.29 -19.98
C ASP A 63 15.42 0.28 -20.65
N LEU A 64 14.61 1.31 -20.41
CA LEU A 64 13.35 1.47 -21.13
C LEU A 64 13.16 2.92 -21.61
N LYS A 65 13.37 3.10 -22.92
CA LYS A 65 12.82 4.20 -23.71
C LYS A 65 11.30 4.05 -23.89
N LEU A 66 10.57 3.64 -22.86
CA LEU A 66 9.11 3.65 -22.87
C LEU A 66 8.69 5.09 -22.57
N CYS A 67 8.30 5.82 -23.61
CA CYS A 67 7.90 7.20 -23.47
C CYS A 67 6.50 7.35 -22.86
N ASP A 68 5.65 6.31 -22.92
CA ASP A 68 4.23 6.42 -22.63
C ASP A 68 3.73 5.38 -21.59
N ILE A 69 2.87 5.81 -20.65
CA ILE A 69 2.26 4.98 -19.60
C ILE A 69 1.43 3.79 -20.14
N PRO A 70 0.66 3.90 -21.24
CA PRO A 70 -0.09 2.76 -21.80
C PRO A 70 0.82 1.61 -22.26
N GLU A 71 1.99 1.94 -22.83
CA GLU A 71 2.98 0.94 -23.24
C GLU A 71 3.58 0.24 -22.01
N PHE A 72 3.84 1.02 -20.96
CA PHE A 72 4.33 0.53 -19.69
C PHE A 72 3.35 -0.44 -19.02
N ILE A 73 2.07 -0.09 -18.97
CA ILE A 73 1.01 -0.96 -18.44
C ILE A 73 0.93 -2.26 -19.24
N THR A 74 1.00 -2.17 -20.56
CA THR A 74 0.97 -3.35 -21.44
C THR A 74 2.19 -4.25 -21.17
N THR A 75 3.37 -3.66 -21.08
CA THR A 75 4.64 -4.37 -20.82
C THR A 75 4.65 -5.04 -19.46
N MET A 76 4.15 -4.34 -18.43
CA MET A 76 3.97 -4.91 -17.10
C MET A 76 3.03 -6.10 -17.13
N GLN A 77 1.87 -5.99 -17.79
CA GLN A 77 0.90 -7.09 -17.87
C GLN A 77 1.49 -8.32 -18.57
N THR A 78 2.25 -8.15 -19.66
CA THR A 78 2.88 -9.28 -20.37
C THR A 78 4.01 -9.93 -19.55
N HIS A 79 4.72 -9.16 -18.73
CA HIS A 79 5.87 -9.63 -17.94
C HIS A 79 5.60 -9.78 -16.44
N THR A 80 4.35 -9.68 -15.99
CA THR A 80 3.98 -9.75 -14.56
C THR A 80 4.41 -11.08 -13.94
N PHE A 81 4.41 -12.14 -14.75
CA PHE A 81 4.67 -13.49 -14.26
C PHE A 81 5.80 -14.16 -15.04
N SER A 82 6.75 -14.70 -14.29
CA SER A 82 7.77 -15.58 -14.86
C SER A 82 7.16 -16.93 -15.33
N PRO A 83 7.85 -17.63 -16.24
CA PRO A 83 7.53 -19.01 -16.56
C PRO A 83 7.55 -19.90 -15.30
N LEU A 84 6.66 -20.88 -15.23
CA LEU A 84 6.67 -21.84 -14.12
C LEU A 84 7.95 -22.70 -14.16
N PRO A 85 8.56 -23.02 -13.00
CA PRO A 85 9.73 -23.87 -12.96
C PRO A 85 9.38 -25.27 -13.47
N LYS A 86 10.25 -25.85 -14.32
CA LYS A 86 10.15 -27.25 -14.79
C LYS A 86 10.70 -28.21 -13.73
N SER A 87 10.30 -28.04 -12.47
CA SER A 87 10.73 -28.92 -11.39
C SER A 87 9.81 -30.14 -11.30
N PRO A 88 10.35 -31.34 -11.02
CA PRO A 88 9.55 -32.55 -10.83
C PRO A 88 8.63 -32.48 -9.59
N SER A 89 8.81 -31.45 -8.76
CA SER A 89 8.06 -31.20 -7.52
C SER A 89 6.67 -30.57 -7.76
N LEU A 90 6.44 -29.92 -8.90
CA LEU A 90 5.15 -29.30 -9.17
C LEU A 90 4.12 -30.33 -9.66
N SER A 91 3.16 -30.66 -8.81
CA SER A 91 2.00 -31.49 -9.19
C SER A 91 1.22 -30.84 -10.34
N SER A 92 0.75 -31.64 -11.29
CA SER A 92 -0.07 -31.17 -12.43
C SER A 92 -1.30 -30.37 -11.99
N THR A 93 -1.94 -30.77 -10.89
CA THR A 93 -3.08 -30.07 -10.29
C THR A 93 -2.70 -28.68 -9.75
N LEU A 94 -1.49 -28.55 -9.20
CA LEU A 94 -0.98 -27.26 -8.71
C LEU A 94 -0.66 -26.35 -9.90
N THR A 95 0.00 -26.89 -10.92
CA THR A 95 0.29 -26.19 -12.18
C THR A 95 -0.98 -25.64 -12.82
N SER A 96 -2.01 -26.47 -12.98
CA SER A 96 -3.28 -26.04 -13.60
C SER A 96 -3.97 -24.97 -12.76
N ARG A 97 -3.97 -25.10 -11.43
CA ARG A 97 -4.53 -24.10 -10.52
C ARG A 97 -3.82 -22.75 -10.66
N ILE A 98 -2.48 -22.72 -10.70
CA ILE A 98 -1.73 -21.48 -10.89
C ILE A 98 -2.02 -20.85 -12.25
N LEU A 99 -2.02 -21.65 -13.32
CA LEU A 99 -2.27 -21.14 -14.67
C LEU A 99 -3.70 -20.57 -14.79
N ASN A 100 -4.68 -21.26 -14.22
CA ASN A 100 -6.05 -20.76 -14.15
C ASN A 100 -6.15 -19.48 -13.32
N HIS A 101 -5.48 -19.42 -12.17
CA HIS A 101 -5.44 -18.20 -11.36
C HIS A 101 -4.82 -17.03 -12.14
N ARG A 102 -3.68 -17.24 -12.81
CA ARG A 102 -3.02 -16.22 -13.66
C ARG A 102 -3.94 -15.74 -14.78
N ARG A 103 -4.68 -16.66 -15.41
CA ARG A 103 -5.64 -16.35 -16.49
C ARG A 103 -6.84 -15.54 -16.01
N LEU A 104 -7.28 -15.75 -14.77
CA LEU A 104 -8.46 -15.08 -14.18
C LEU A 104 -8.13 -13.72 -13.55
N LEU A 105 -6.86 -13.28 -13.56
CA LEU A 105 -6.51 -11.99 -13.01
C LEU A 105 -7.03 -10.85 -13.89
N PRO A 106 -7.66 -9.82 -13.29
CA PRO A 106 -8.09 -8.66 -14.05
C PRO A 106 -6.88 -7.88 -14.59
N PRO A 107 -7.01 -7.19 -15.74
CA PRO A 107 -5.97 -6.34 -16.31
C PRO A 107 -5.84 -5.01 -15.52
N PHE A 108 -5.50 -5.12 -14.24
CA PHE A 108 -5.39 -4.02 -13.28
C PHE A 108 -3.95 -3.86 -12.80
N ILE A 109 -3.48 -2.61 -12.76
CA ILE A 109 -2.16 -2.28 -12.22
C ILE A 109 -2.31 -1.24 -11.12
N SER A 110 -1.67 -1.49 -9.98
CA SER A 110 -1.60 -0.51 -8.89
C SER A 110 -0.67 0.64 -9.25
N ILE A 111 -1.02 1.85 -8.83
CA ILE A 111 -0.18 3.03 -9.06
C ILE A 111 1.17 2.90 -8.34
N ALA A 112 1.19 2.25 -7.18
CA ALA A 112 2.42 1.90 -6.49
C ALA A 112 3.39 1.07 -7.36
N HIS A 113 2.87 0.15 -8.18
CA HIS A 113 3.70 -0.63 -9.11
C HIS A 113 4.24 0.25 -10.24
N LEU A 114 3.41 1.16 -10.77
CA LEU A 114 3.87 2.14 -11.76
C LEU A 114 4.99 3.02 -11.22
N HIS A 115 4.84 3.54 -10.00
CA HIS A 115 5.86 4.34 -9.34
C HIS A 115 7.16 3.57 -9.13
N ALA A 116 7.08 2.31 -8.68
CA ALA A 116 8.25 1.48 -8.39
C ALA A 116 9.12 1.22 -9.63
N VAL A 117 8.50 1.14 -10.81
CA VAL A 117 9.23 0.87 -12.05
C VAL A 117 9.60 2.16 -12.78
N SER A 118 8.87 3.25 -12.57
CA SER A 118 9.16 4.55 -13.16
C SER A 118 10.32 5.29 -12.49
N HIS A 119 10.97 6.20 -13.23
CA HIS A 119 12.01 7.09 -12.68
C HIS A 119 11.47 8.25 -11.85
N SER A 120 10.25 8.70 -12.09
CA SER A 120 9.69 9.88 -11.45
C SER A 120 8.21 9.69 -11.17
N ALA A 121 7.85 9.55 -9.89
CA ALA A 121 6.46 9.40 -9.45
C ALA A 121 5.58 10.59 -9.87
N THR A 122 6.10 11.82 -9.77
CA THR A 122 5.36 13.04 -10.10
C THR A 122 5.06 13.16 -11.60
N ARG A 123 5.96 12.67 -12.47
CA ARG A 123 5.71 12.62 -13.91
C ARG A 123 4.60 11.61 -14.23
N VAL A 124 4.66 10.43 -13.61
CA VAL A 124 3.63 9.39 -13.77
C VAL A 124 2.26 9.91 -13.38
N ASP A 125 2.12 10.59 -12.24
CA ASP A 125 0.82 11.11 -11.79
C ASP A 125 0.24 12.16 -12.73
N ARG A 126 1.08 13.03 -13.28
CA ARG A 126 0.66 14.04 -14.28
C ARG A 126 0.17 13.37 -15.56
N GLU A 127 0.88 12.36 -16.02
CA GLU A 127 0.51 11.63 -17.23
C GLU A 127 -0.75 10.78 -17.04
N ILE A 128 -0.87 10.09 -15.90
CA ILE A 128 -2.10 9.37 -15.53
C ILE A 128 -3.29 10.34 -15.51
N SER A 129 -3.13 11.51 -14.89
CA SER A 129 -4.21 12.51 -14.83
C SER A 129 -4.61 13.00 -16.22
N ALA A 130 -3.64 13.23 -17.10
CA ALA A 130 -3.90 13.61 -18.49
C ALA A 130 -4.65 12.49 -19.25
N LEU A 131 -4.20 11.23 -19.11
CA LEU A 131 -4.80 10.07 -19.78
C LEU A 131 -6.18 9.67 -19.23
N VAL A 132 -6.43 9.97 -17.95
CA VAL A 132 -7.76 9.83 -17.35
C VAL A 132 -8.70 10.88 -17.90
N ASN A 133 -8.25 12.14 -18.04
CA ASN A 133 -9.05 13.22 -18.63
C ASN A 133 -9.39 12.97 -20.11
N THR A 134 -8.50 12.33 -20.87
CA THR A 134 -8.79 11.93 -22.26
C THR A 134 -9.62 10.66 -22.38
N GLY A 135 -9.85 9.94 -21.28
CA GLY A 135 -10.62 8.69 -21.25
C GLY A 135 -9.86 7.47 -21.77
N VAL A 136 -8.54 7.54 -21.93
CA VAL A 136 -7.70 6.38 -22.32
C VAL A 136 -7.51 5.44 -21.13
N LEU A 137 -7.32 6.01 -19.95
CA LEU A 137 -7.18 5.30 -18.69
C LEU A 137 -8.38 5.54 -17.79
N ARG A 138 -8.70 4.54 -16.97
CA ARG A 138 -9.67 4.67 -15.89
C ARG A 138 -9.00 4.35 -14.56
N ARG A 139 -9.08 5.31 -13.64
CA ARG A 139 -8.62 5.16 -12.26
C ARG A 139 -9.68 4.40 -11.46
N ILE A 140 -9.24 3.40 -10.71
CA ILE A 140 -10.07 2.53 -9.88
C ILE A 140 -9.57 2.63 -8.44
N ILE A 141 -10.51 2.90 -7.54
CA ILE A 141 -10.25 2.96 -6.10
C ILE A 141 -10.93 1.73 -5.49
N LEU A 142 -10.15 0.89 -4.84
CA LEU A 142 -10.64 -0.28 -4.11
C LEU A 142 -10.93 0.15 -2.66
N PRO A 143 -12.20 0.34 -2.28
CA PRO A 143 -12.55 0.66 -0.90
C PRO A 143 -12.19 -0.54 0.01
N HIS A 144 -11.84 -0.28 1.27
CA HIS A 144 -11.45 -1.26 2.31
C HIS A 144 -10.00 -1.78 2.28
N ARG A 145 -9.06 -1.03 1.69
CA ARG A 145 -7.62 -1.27 1.81
C ARG A 145 -6.94 -0.10 2.54
N ASP A 146 -7.46 0.19 3.74
CA ASP A 146 -7.31 1.44 4.50
C ASP A 146 -5.99 1.60 5.27
N ALA A 147 -5.11 0.61 5.27
CA ALA A 147 -3.81 0.71 5.97
C ALA A 147 -2.63 1.08 5.07
N SER A 148 -2.77 1.02 3.74
CA SER A 148 -1.66 1.30 2.82
C SER A 148 -2.22 1.62 1.44
N ALA A 149 -1.77 2.73 0.84
CA ALA A 149 -2.19 3.37 -0.42
C ALA A 149 -2.21 2.49 -1.70
N ILE A 150 -2.13 1.18 -1.55
CA ILE A 150 -2.16 0.13 -2.56
C ILE A 150 -3.60 -0.13 -3.08
N GLY A 151 -4.61 0.53 -2.50
CA GLY A 151 -6.00 0.44 -2.96
C GLY A 151 -6.27 1.15 -4.29
N GLU A 152 -5.31 1.93 -4.80
CA GLU A 152 -5.48 2.69 -6.03
C GLU A 152 -4.76 2.04 -7.22
N GLY A 153 -5.43 1.98 -8.35
CA GLY A 153 -4.84 1.52 -9.59
C GLY A 153 -5.51 2.08 -10.83
N VAL A 154 -4.96 1.69 -11.97
CA VAL A 154 -5.38 2.13 -13.29
C VAL A 154 -5.60 0.93 -14.21
N VAL A 155 -6.54 1.11 -15.14
CA VAL A 155 -6.86 0.13 -16.19
C VAL A 155 -6.97 0.88 -17.51
N LEU A 156 -6.49 0.25 -18.59
CA LEU A 156 -6.75 0.74 -19.94
C LEU A 156 -8.19 0.48 -20.32
N VAL A 157 -8.89 1.53 -20.77
CA VAL A 157 -10.31 1.43 -21.13
C VAL A 157 -10.52 0.42 -22.25
N ARG A 158 -9.60 0.33 -23.23
CA ARG A 158 -9.66 -0.67 -24.31
C ARG A 158 -9.68 -2.11 -23.81
N GLU A 159 -8.83 -2.45 -22.85
CA GLU A 159 -8.72 -3.81 -22.31
C GLU A 159 -9.92 -4.11 -21.42
N TRP A 160 -10.37 -3.13 -20.65
CA TRP A 160 -11.56 -3.30 -19.83
C TRP A 160 -12.81 -3.53 -20.68
N ALA A 161 -13.01 -2.73 -21.73
CA ALA A 161 -14.11 -2.90 -22.68
C ALA A 161 -14.03 -4.27 -23.39
N ARG A 162 -12.83 -4.76 -23.68
CA ARG A 162 -12.64 -6.12 -24.21
C ARG A 162 -13.11 -7.18 -23.20
N VAL A 163 -12.65 -7.12 -21.96
CA VAL A 163 -13.06 -8.08 -20.91
C VAL A 163 -14.57 -8.05 -20.68
N VAL A 164 -15.18 -6.86 -20.63
CA VAL A 164 -16.64 -6.72 -20.46
C VAL A 164 -17.41 -7.33 -21.63
N ARG A 165 -16.92 -7.16 -22.88
CA ARG A 165 -17.55 -7.77 -24.07
C ARG A 165 -17.42 -9.28 -24.10
N GLU A 166 -16.25 -9.80 -23.73
CA GLU A 166 -15.97 -11.25 -23.69
C GLU A 166 -16.76 -11.97 -22.58
N ASN A 167 -17.17 -11.27 -21.52
CA ASN A 167 -17.97 -11.85 -20.46
C ASN A 167 -19.42 -12.14 -20.90
N GLY A 168 -19.79 -13.42 -20.90
CA GLY A 168 -21.15 -13.88 -21.23
C GLY A 168 -22.20 -13.57 -20.17
N ASP A 169 -21.78 -13.36 -18.92
CA ASP A 169 -22.69 -13.16 -17.78
C ASP A 169 -23.27 -11.74 -17.71
N ILE A 170 -22.67 -10.79 -18.42
CA ILE A 170 -23.11 -9.40 -18.44
C ILE A 170 -24.19 -9.25 -19.51
N PRO A 171 -25.39 -8.74 -19.19
CA PRO A 171 -26.44 -8.53 -20.17
C PRO A 171 -26.02 -7.49 -21.22
N GLU A 172 -26.42 -7.68 -22.47
CA GLU A 172 -25.98 -6.83 -23.60
C GLU A 172 -26.35 -5.35 -23.40
N SER A 173 -27.45 -5.07 -22.70
CA SER A 173 -27.87 -3.71 -22.34
C SER A 173 -26.87 -2.95 -21.47
N LEU A 174 -26.00 -3.66 -20.75
CA LEU A 174 -24.95 -3.08 -19.90
C LEU A 174 -23.57 -3.08 -20.56
N LYS A 175 -23.42 -3.71 -21.73
CA LYS A 175 -22.16 -3.75 -22.48
C LYS A 175 -21.92 -2.51 -23.35
N GLY A 176 -22.92 -1.62 -23.44
CA GLY A 176 -22.79 -0.33 -24.13
C GLY A 176 -21.90 0.64 -23.37
N ILE A 177 -20.69 0.84 -23.89
CA ILE A 177 -19.92 2.09 -23.75
C ILE A 177 -19.81 2.69 -25.14
#